data_AF-A0A924B1C2-F1
#
_entry.id   AF-A0A924B1C2-F1
#
_cell.length_a   1.000
_cell.length_b   1.000
_cell.length_c   1.000
_cell.angle_alpha   90.00
_cell.angle_beta   90.00
_cell.angle_gamma   90.00
#
_symmetry.space_group_name_H-M   'P 1'
#
loop_
_entity.id
_entity.type
_entity.pdbx_description
1 polymer ?
#
loop_
_entity_poly.entity_id
_entity_poly.type
_entity_poly.pdbx_seq_one_letter_code
_entity_poly.pdbx_strand_id
1 'polypeptide(L)'
;MGKETKKKNGRSWLRAVTPYLPKAIRFPLIRNTIRVNYDEPPQLEMRIARTQDELQQAYRILHDSYVDQGYMQPNETGMRLVKYFALPSTTNLIALWEGKVVATISVIRRTSFGLPLENIFDINNLCTNDEAVAEVSSLAIAKEFRLSRGALFFPFCKFFYQYSLNYLRLKTVVIAVNPTMADFYEGILGFNVIQNKVVSEYDFANGNPAVGLWADLKMLQVYFTKKYAHHKDKNRNMYHFFCNHDFRFIKYPDRSYVKAADPVLTSADLEFFFVKNSNILNELSPKELKALESMYPDYFDQKANVKHERNNRQRPRFLVEAESFTNDSDRNKVRIIDASETGVRMQVESLHFSQLKTRQDSIQLINLTVKVSESSYAKISGVVCWLDESKQLVGLTIKKSDQQWRLYINYLTADLNLKVS
;
A
#
# COMPACT_ATOMS: atom_id res chain seq x y z
N MET A 1 52.15 -34.36 2.95
CA MET A 1 52.41 -32.90 3.05
C MET A 1 51.48 -32.20 2.06
N GLY A 2 50.56 -31.31 2.38
CA GLY A 2 50.20 -30.64 3.62
C GLY A 2 49.41 -29.37 3.26
N LYS A 3 48.12 -29.35 3.65
CA LYS A 3 47.26 -28.18 3.92
C LYS A 3 46.75 -27.34 2.73
N GLU A 4 45.57 -27.72 2.23
CA GLU A 4 44.59 -26.77 1.65
C GLU A 4 43.15 -27.10 2.12
N THR A 5 42.96 -27.29 3.43
CA THR A 5 41.63 -27.50 4.02
C THR A 5 41.54 -26.82 5.37
N LYS A 6 41.35 -25.48 5.39
CA LYS A 6 40.90 -24.75 6.59
C LYS A 6 40.49 -23.31 6.27
N LYS A 7 39.31 -23.10 5.66
CA LYS A 7 38.62 -21.79 5.71
C LYS A 7 37.10 -21.80 5.52
N LYS A 8 36.43 -22.96 5.63
CA LYS A 8 34.95 -23.05 5.55
C LYS A 8 34.21 -23.21 6.90
N ASN A 9 34.89 -23.60 7.99
CA ASN A 9 34.19 -23.93 9.25
C ASN A 9 34.00 -22.77 10.24
N GLY A 10 34.73 -21.65 10.10
CA GLY A 10 34.67 -20.54 11.06
C GLY A 10 33.41 -19.66 10.99
N ARG A 11 32.64 -19.71 9.89
CA ARG A 11 31.41 -18.90 9.69
C ARG A 11 30.12 -19.63 10.06
N SER A 12 30.16 -20.95 10.25
CA SER A 12 28.97 -21.77 10.52
C SER A 12 28.46 -21.59 11.95
N TRP A 13 29.36 -21.58 12.94
CA TRP A 13 28.98 -21.38 14.34
C TRP A 13 28.51 -19.94 14.61
N LEU A 14 29.13 -18.95 13.96
CA LEU A 14 28.68 -17.55 14.02
C LEU A 14 27.22 -17.42 13.60
N ARG A 15 26.78 -18.11 12.53
CA ARG A 15 25.37 -18.13 12.11
C ARG A 15 24.45 -18.83 13.11
N ALA A 16 24.93 -19.86 13.80
CA ALA A 16 24.15 -20.59 14.81
C ALA A 16 23.94 -19.77 16.11
N VAL A 17 24.92 -18.93 16.49
CA VAL A 17 24.85 -18.12 17.72
C VAL A 17 24.23 -16.74 17.48
N THR A 18 24.32 -16.22 16.24
CA THR A 18 23.78 -14.89 15.87
C THR A 18 22.33 -14.66 16.32
N PRO A 19 21.37 -15.62 16.21
CA PRO A 19 19.99 -15.42 16.65
C PRO A 19 19.85 -15.09 18.14
N TYR A 20 20.76 -15.61 18.98
CA TYR A 20 20.75 -15.44 20.44
C TYR A 20 21.47 -14.16 20.91
N LEU A 21 22.15 -13.45 20.01
CA LEU A 21 22.81 -12.19 20.35
C LEU A 21 21.78 -11.06 20.52
N PRO A 22 21.98 -10.13 21.47
CA PRO A 22 21.15 -8.94 21.60
C PRO A 22 21.08 -8.15 20.29
N LYS A 23 19.92 -7.53 20.00
CA LYS A 23 19.68 -6.72 18.78
C LYS A 23 20.78 -5.68 18.52
N ALA A 24 21.34 -5.09 19.59
CA ALA A 24 22.43 -4.11 19.52
C ALA A 24 23.70 -4.65 18.84
N ILE A 25 23.98 -5.95 18.93
CA ILE A 25 25.14 -6.62 18.32
C ILE A 25 24.75 -7.28 17.00
N ARG A 26 23.60 -7.96 16.99
CA ARG A 26 23.10 -8.73 15.85
C ARG A 26 22.83 -7.86 14.63
N PHE A 27 22.16 -6.71 14.80
CA PHE A 27 21.76 -5.89 13.66
C PHE A 27 22.95 -5.24 12.91
N PRO A 28 23.98 -4.68 13.58
CA PRO A 28 25.20 -4.25 12.89
C PRO A 28 25.88 -5.37 12.08
N LEU A 29 25.93 -6.60 12.62
CA LEU A 29 26.53 -7.74 11.92
C LEU A 29 25.75 -8.08 10.64
N ILE A 30 24.42 -8.15 10.73
CA ILE A 30 23.55 -8.42 9.58
C ILE A 30 23.73 -7.33 8.51
N ARG A 31 23.71 -6.05 8.89
CA ARG A 31 23.91 -4.93 7.95
C ARG A 31 25.24 -5.03 7.19
N ASN A 32 26.31 -5.46 7.85
CA ASN A 32 27.62 -5.61 7.22
C ASN A 32 27.67 -6.71 6.13
N THR A 33 26.69 -7.60 6.09
CA THR A 33 26.60 -8.65 5.05
C THR A 33 25.90 -8.19 3.78
N ILE A 34 25.10 -7.13 3.86
CA ILE A 34 24.29 -6.65 2.74
C ILE A 34 25.15 -5.81 1.80
N ARG A 35 24.99 -6.09 0.51
CA ARG A 35 25.44 -5.23 -0.57
C ARG A 35 24.32 -5.03 -1.56
N VAL A 36 24.10 -3.80 -1.96
CA VAL A 36 23.17 -3.43 -3.02
C VAL A 36 23.91 -3.35 -4.35
N ASN A 37 23.18 -3.57 -5.44
CA ASN A 37 23.69 -3.55 -6.81
C ASN A 37 23.03 -2.42 -7.61
N TYR A 38 23.80 -1.77 -8.47
CA TYR A 38 23.34 -0.66 -9.32
C TYR A 38 23.22 -1.06 -10.80
N ASP A 39 23.29 -2.36 -11.11
CA ASP A 39 23.08 -2.86 -12.47
C ASP A 39 21.70 -2.45 -13.00
N GLU A 40 21.68 -1.96 -14.23
CA GLU A 40 20.46 -1.59 -14.95
C GLU A 40 20.30 -2.48 -16.19
N PRO A 41 19.88 -3.74 -16.01
CA PRO A 41 19.64 -4.62 -17.14
C PRO A 41 18.54 -4.02 -18.02
N PRO A 42 18.80 -3.81 -19.33
CA PRO A 42 17.85 -3.13 -20.22
C PRO A 42 16.54 -3.91 -20.42
N GLN A 43 16.53 -5.21 -20.13
CA GLN A 43 15.35 -6.08 -20.19
C GLN A 43 14.39 -5.91 -19.02
N LEU A 44 14.85 -5.31 -17.92
CA LEU A 44 14.08 -5.16 -16.70
C LEU A 44 13.24 -3.89 -16.74
N GLU A 45 11.99 -4.00 -16.30
CA GLU A 45 11.10 -2.89 -16.01
C GLU A 45 10.40 -3.15 -14.67
N MET A 46 10.18 -2.12 -13.87
CA MET A 46 9.35 -2.20 -12.65
C MET A 46 8.30 -1.12 -12.69
N ARG A 47 7.04 -1.50 -12.53
CA ARG A 47 5.90 -0.56 -12.56
C ARG A 47 4.66 -1.16 -11.90
N ILE A 48 3.57 -0.42 -11.90
CA ILE A 48 2.25 -0.96 -11.55
C ILE A 48 1.75 -1.85 -12.70
N ALA A 49 1.05 -2.93 -12.35
CA ALA A 49 0.27 -3.70 -13.31
C ALA A 49 -0.81 -2.84 -13.97
N ARG A 50 -1.13 -3.10 -15.24
CA ARG A 50 -2.04 -2.27 -16.06
C ARG A 50 -3.09 -3.09 -16.80
N THR A 51 -2.97 -4.40 -16.82
CA THR A 51 -3.84 -5.28 -17.61
C THR A 51 -4.26 -6.49 -16.78
N GLN A 52 -5.38 -7.10 -17.19
CA GLN A 52 -5.83 -8.38 -16.65
C GLN A 52 -4.73 -9.45 -16.75
N ASP A 53 -4.02 -9.52 -17.88
CA ASP A 53 -2.96 -10.50 -18.11
C ASP A 53 -1.78 -10.33 -17.14
N GLU A 54 -1.33 -9.09 -16.90
CA GLU A 54 -0.26 -8.82 -15.94
C GLU A 54 -0.67 -9.16 -14.51
N LEU A 55 -1.92 -8.86 -14.11
CA LEU A 55 -2.47 -9.25 -12.82
C LEU A 55 -2.52 -10.77 -12.69
N GLN A 56 -3.00 -11.47 -13.72
CA GLN A 56 -3.06 -12.92 -13.75
C GLN A 56 -1.66 -13.55 -13.63
N GLN A 57 -0.66 -13.04 -14.34
CA GLN A 57 0.73 -13.49 -14.20
C GLN A 57 1.26 -13.24 -12.78
N ALA A 58 0.98 -12.08 -12.19
CA ALA A 58 1.36 -11.77 -10.82
C ALA A 58 0.74 -12.75 -9.81
N TYR A 59 -0.56 -13.05 -9.94
CA TYR A 59 -1.27 -13.98 -9.06
C TYR A 59 -0.80 -15.44 -9.22
N ARG A 60 -0.32 -15.83 -10.41
CA ARG A 60 0.32 -17.13 -10.65
C ARG A 60 1.68 -17.24 -9.99
N ILE A 61 2.55 -16.23 -10.17
CA ILE A 61 3.88 -16.22 -9.51
C ILE A 61 3.72 -16.27 -7.99
N LEU A 62 2.72 -15.54 -7.48
CA LEU A 62 2.38 -15.56 -6.07
C LEU A 62 1.92 -16.95 -5.61
N HIS A 63 1.01 -17.59 -6.34
CA HIS A 63 0.56 -18.96 -6.10
C HIS A 63 1.75 -19.92 -6.05
N ASP A 64 2.54 -19.98 -7.12
CA ASP A 64 3.64 -20.93 -7.26
C ASP A 64 4.69 -20.72 -6.17
N SER A 65 4.97 -19.45 -5.82
CA SER A 65 5.87 -19.13 -4.72
C SER A 65 5.32 -19.57 -3.38
N TYR A 66 4.02 -19.41 -3.12
CA TYR A 66 3.43 -19.79 -1.84
C TYR A 66 3.28 -21.31 -1.70
N VAL A 67 2.99 -22.03 -2.79
CA VAL A 67 2.97 -23.49 -2.83
C VAL A 67 4.37 -24.06 -2.57
N ASP A 68 5.39 -23.56 -3.27
CA ASP A 68 6.78 -23.99 -3.10
C ASP A 68 7.32 -23.74 -1.68
N GLN A 69 6.81 -22.72 -0.98
CA GLN A 69 7.18 -22.41 0.41
C GLN A 69 6.25 -23.05 1.46
N GLY A 70 5.22 -23.80 1.05
CA GLY A 70 4.26 -24.42 1.97
C GLY A 70 3.28 -23.45 2.64
N TYR A 71 3.15 -22.23 2.12
CA TYR A 71 2.23 -21.19 2.61
C TYR A 71 0.81 -21.31 2.05
N MET A 72 0.59 -22.19 1.08
CA MET A 72 -0.73 -22.60 0.62
C MET A 72 -0.69 -23.96 -0.08
N GLN A 73 -1.85 -24.60 -0.18
CA GLN A 73 -2.03 -25.73 -1.09
C GLN A 73 -2.28 -25.23 -2.52
N PRO A 74 -1.89 -26.00 -3.55
CA PRO A 74 -2.22 -25.67 -4.93
C PRO A 74 -3.73 -25.68 -5.14
N ASN A 75 -4.21 -24.86 -6.08
CA ASN A 75 -5.62 -24.83 -6.48
C ASN A 75 -5.78 -24.97 -8.01
N GLU A 76 -7.00 -25.22 -8.46
CA GLU A 76 -7.30 -25.51 -9.87
C GLU A 76 -6.98 -24.34 -10.81
N THR A 77 -7.12 -23.10 -10.34
CA THR A 77 -6.88 -21.92 -11.17
C THR A 77 -5.40 -21.57 -11.30
N GLY A 78 -4.55 -22.14 -10.43
CA GLY A 78 -3.13 -21.82 -10.34
C GLY A 78 -2.87 -20.37 -9.95
N MET A 79 -3.84 -19.71 -9.29
CA MET A 79 -3.76 -18.31 -8.89
C MET A 79 -4.05 -18.16 -7.41
N ARG A 80 -3.28 -17.31 -6.73
CA ARG A 80 -3.59 -16.92 -5.37
C ARG A 80 -4.44 -15.66 -5.41
N LEU A 81 -5.74 -15.82 -5.22
CA LEU A 81 -6.71 -14.74 -5.12
C LEU A 81 -7.18 -14.60 -3.67
N VAL A 82 -7.34 -13.35 -3.23
CA VAL A 82 -7.87 -13.01 -1.90
C VAL A 82 -8.81 -11.82 -2.02
N LYS A 83 -9.80 -11.69 -1.13
CA LYS A 83 -10.82 -10.62 -1.19
C LYS A 83 -10.23 -9.21 -1.29
N TYR A 84 -9.09 -8.96 -0.68
CA TYR A 84 -8.43 -7.65 -0.71
C TYR A 84 -7.93 -7.26 -2.11
N PHE A 85 -7.69 -8.22 -3.00
CA PHE A 85 -7.29 -7.93 -4.37
C PHE A 85 -8.42 -7.34 -5.20
N ALA A 86 -9.69 -7.52 -4.79
CA ALA A 86 -10.83 -6.90 -5.45
C ALA A 86 -10.95 -5.38 -5.18
N LEU A 87 -10.20 -4.85 -4.21
CA LEU A 87 -10.32 -3.44 -3.83
C LEU A 87 -9.59 -2.53 -4.84
N PRO A 88 -10.23 -1.44 -5.33
CA PRO A 88 -9.55 -0.44 -6.16
C PRO A 88 -8.36 0.25 -5.46
N SER A 89 -8.33 0.17 -4.13
CA SER A 89 -7.24 0.67 -3.29
C SER A 89 -6.08 -0.29 -3.11
N THR A 90 -6.11 -1.48 -3.73
CA THR A 90 -5.02 -2.43 -3.75
C THR A 90 -4.19 -2.24 -5.02
N THR A 91 -2.89 -1.97 -4.86
CA THR A 91 -1.98 -1.80 -5.99
C THR A 91 -1.03 -2.99 -6.10
N ASN A 92 -0.90 -3.55 -7.31
CA ASN A 92 0.08 -4.60 -7.61
C ASN A 92 1.27 -3.97 -8.33
N LEU A 93 2.40 -3.92 -7.64
CA LEU A 93 3.70 -3.60 -8.23
C LEU A 93 4.23 -4.87 -8.88
N ILE A 94 4.78 -4.75 -10.08
CA ILE A 94 5.34 -5.86 -10.84
C ILE A 94 6.74 -5.52 -11.34
N ALA A 95 7.58 -6.55 -11.46
CA ALA A 95 8.80 -6.49 -12.26
C ALA A 95 8.58 -7.32 -13.52
N LEU A 96 8.93 -6.76 -14.68
CA LEU A 96 8.88 -7.42 -15.97
C LEU A 96 10.30 -7.67 -16.48
N TRP A 97 10.55 -8.87 -17.01
CA TRP A 97 11.75 -9.20 -17.76
C TRP A 97 11.35 -9.55 -19.19
N GLU A 98 11.81 -8.77 -20.17
CA GLU A 98 11.42 -8.93 -21.58
C GLU A 98 9.88 -8.96 -21.76
N GLY A 99 9.19 -8.10 -21.01
CA GLY A 99 7.72 -7.97 -21.06
C GLY A 99 6.94 -9.03 -20.28
N LYS A 100 7.58 -10.03 -19.67
CA LYS A 100 6.92 -11.03 -18.82
C LYS A 100 7.04 -10.69 -17.36
N VAL A 101 5.97 -10.85 -16.58
CA VAL A 101 6.03 -10.61 -15.13
C VAL A 101 6.92 -11.68 -14.49
N VAL A 102 7.86 -11.25 -13.64
CA VAL A 102 8.82 -12.13 -12.93
C VAL A 102 8.85 -11.89 -11.42
N ALA A 103 8.24 -10.81 -10.94
CA ALA A 103 8.04 -10.56 -9.52
C ALA A 103 6.81 -9.70 -9.27
N THR A 104 6.23 -9.79 -8.08
CA THR A 104 5.08 -9.00 -7.63
C THR A 104 5.18 -8.62 -6.15
N ILE A 105 4.65 -7.45 -5.79
CA ILE A 105 4.33 -7.00 -4.42
C ILE A 105 2.94 -6.36 -4.48
N SER A 106 2.06 -6.70 -3.54
CA SER A 106 0.76 -6.06 -3.39
C SER A 106 0.79 -5.07 -2.22
N VAL A 107 0.31 -3.85 -2.44
CA VAL A 107 0.09 -2.84 -1.40
C VAL A 107 -1.41 -2.73 -1.17
N ILE A 108 -1.88 -3.26 -0.05
CA ILE A 108 -3.30 -3.29 0.33
C ILE A 108 -3.54 -2.14 1.29
N ARG A 109 -4.16 -1.06 0.81
CA ARG A 109 -4.53 0.05 1.67
C ARG A 109 -5.69 -0.32 2.60
N ARG A 110 -5.60 0.08 3.87
CA ARG A 110 -6.65 -0.19 4.86
C ARG A 110 -7.93 0.52 4.47
N THR A 111 -9.02 -0.23 4.39
CA THR A 111 -10.38 0.28 4.12
C THR A 111 -11.37 -0.32 5.13
N SER A 112 -12.67 -0.28 4.83
CA SER A 112 -13.68 -0.99 5.63
C SER A 112 -13.52 -2.52 5.63
N PHE A 113 -12.70 -3.07 4.72
CA PHE A 113 -12.29 -4.49 4.71
C PHE A 113 -11.23 -4.81 5.79
N GLY A 114 -10.65 -3.79 6.43
CA GLY A 114 -9.45 -3.95 7.25
C GLY A 114 -8.23 -4.33 6.40
N LEU A 115 -7.22 -4.90 7.06
CA LEU A 115 -6.03 -5.50 6.44
C LEU A 115 -5.97 -7.00 6.75
N PRO A 116 -5.38 -7.83 5.87
CA PRO A 116 -5.14 -9.24 6.18
C PRO A 116 -4.48 -9.49 7.54
N LEU A 117 -3.53 -8.63 7.92
CA LEU A 117 -2.76 -8.68 9.16
C LEU A 117 -3.61 -8.41 10.42
N GLU A 118 -4.70 -7.65 10.31
CA GLU A 118 -5.58 -7.30 11.44
C GLU A 118 -6.33 -8.50 12.03
N ASN A 119 -6.45 -9.59 11.29
CA ASN A 119 -7.02 -10.83 11.81
C ASN A 119 -6.18 -11.44 12.93
N ILE A 120 -4.89 -11.06 13.03
CA ILE A 120 -3.93 -11.66 13.96
C ILE A 120 -3.32 -10.63 14.90
N PHE A 121 -2.99 -9.44 14.40
CA PHE A 121 -2.28 -8.42 15.17
C PHE A 121 -3.16 -7.18 15.35
N ASP A 122 -3.23 -6.70 16.59
CA ASP A 122 -3.85 -5.41 16.88
C ASP A 122 -2.90 -4.27 16.45
N ILE A 123 -3.40 -3.43 15.54
CA ILE A 123 -2.72 -2.25 15.00
C ILE A 123 -3.50 -0.95 15.25
N ASN A 124 -4.47 -0.96 16.18
CA ASN A 124 -5.32 0.21 16.43
C ASN A 124 -4.51 1.45 16.79
N ASN A 125 -3.39 1.28 17.51
CA ASN A 125 -2.44 2.35 17.83
C ASN A 125 -1.75 2.95 16.59
N LEU A 126 -1.56 2.17 15.52
CA LEU A 126 -0.99 2.60 14.25
C LEU A 126 -2.02 3.29 13.34
N CYS A 127 -3.31 3.13 13.64
CA CYS A 127 -4.43 3.62 12.82
C CYS A 127 -5.13 4.85 13.43
N THR A 128 -4.50 5.54 14.38
CA THR A 128 -5.07 6.73 15.02
C THR A 128 -5.29 7.86 14.01
N ASN A 129 -6.35 8.65 14.16
CA ASN A 129 -6.66 9.82 13.31
C ASN A 129 -6.75 9.54 11.79
N ASP A 130 -7.37 8.40 11.43
CA ASP A 130 -7.56 7.92 10.05
C ASP A 130 -6.27 8.03 9.21
N GLU A 131 -5.14 7.65 9.82
CA GLU A 131 -3.85 7.64 9.16
C GLU A 131 -3.86 6.70 7.94
N ALA A 132 -3.14 7.12 6.89
CA ALA A 132 -3.00 6.34 5.67
C ALA A 132 -2.10 5.11 5.93
N VAL A 133 -2.71 4.00 6.34
CA VAL A 133 -2.06 2.72 6.62
C VAL A 133 -2.28 1.72 5.48
N ALA A 134 -1.26 0.95 5.15
CA ALA A 134 -1.37 -0.18 4.22
C ALA A 134 -0.60 -1.41 4.70
N GLU A 135 -1.05 -2.58 4.29
CA GLU A 135 -0.25 -3.80 4.37
C GLU A 135 0.56 -3.99 3.08
N VAL A 136 1.85 -4.26 3.22
CA VAL A 136 2.67 -4.79 2.13
C VAL A 136 2.59 -6.30 2.20
N SER A 137 1.99 -6.89 1.18
CA SER A 137 1.70 -8.31 1.15
C SER A 137 2.18 -8.92 -0.16
N SER A 138 2.11 -10.25 -0.24
CA SER A 138 2.20 -10.98 -1.50
C SER A 138 3.50 -10.71 -2.29
N LEU A 139 4.62 -10.54 -1.59
CA LEU A 139 5.94 -10.50 -2.22
C LEU A 139 6.27 -11.88 -2.79
N ALA A 140 6.42 -11.97 -4.11
CA ALA A 140 6.86 -13.19 -4.78
C ALA A 140 7.80 -12.87 -5.94
N ILE A 141 8.80 -13.73 -6.13
CA ILE A 141 9.77 -13.67 -7.24
C ILE A 141 9.78 -15.06 -7.89
N ALA A 142 9.69 -15.11 -9.21
CA ALA A 142 9.78 -16.34 -10.00
C ALA A 142 11.09 -17.09 -9.72
N LYS A 143 11.02 -18.43 -9.67
CA LYS A 143 12.07 -19.30 -9.12
C LYS A 143 13.43 -19.08 -9.75
N GLU A 144 13.46 -18.94 -11.06
CA GLU A 144 14.63 -18.69 -11.91
C GLU A 144 15.29 -17.34 -11.65
N PHE A 145 14.55 -16.36 -11.08
CA PHE A 145 15.08 -15.04 -10.72
C PHE A 145 15.51 -14.92 -9.25
N ARG A 146 15.20 -15.90 -8.38
CA ARG A 146 15.52 -15.85 -6.93
C ARG A 146 17.03 -15.92 -6.63
N LEU A 147 17.81 -16.59 -7.48
CA LEU A 147 19.24 -16.85 -7.26
C LEU A 147 20.14 -15.62 -7.44
N SER A 148 19.58 -14.50 -7.92
CA SER A 148 20.30 -13.27 -8.28
C SER A 148 20.78 -12.41 -7.09
N ARG A 149 20.98 -12.97 -5.89
CA ARG A 149 21.50 -12.29 -4.68
C ARG A 149 20.82 -10.95 -4.35
N GLY A 150 19.51 -10.86 -4.52
CA GLY A 150 18.74 -9.64 -4.21
C GLY A 150 18.79 -8.55 -5.29
N ALA A 151 19.26 -8.88 -6.50
CA ALA A 151 19.25 -7.98 -7.65
C ALA A 151 17.84 -7.47 -8.00
N LEU A 152 16.79 -8.27 -7.78
CA LEU A 152 15.40 -7.80 -7.89
C LEU A 152 14.85 -7.28 -6.57
N PHE A 153 15.14 -7.95 -5.45
CA PHE A 153 14.51 -7.63 -4.16
C PHE A 153 14.74 -6.19 -3.71
N PHE A 154 16.00 -5.70 -3.69
CA PHE A 154 16.27 -4.35 -3.20
C PHE A 154 15.72 -3.24 -4.11
N PRO A 155 15.89 -3.30 -5.45
CA PRO A 155 15.22 -2.34 -6.33
C PRO A 155 13.69 -2.37 -6.19
N PHE A 156 13.11 -3.55 -5.92
CA PHE A 156 11.66 -3.66 -5.74
C PHE A 156 11.19 -3.10 -4.40
N CYS A 157 11.93 -3.32 -3.30
CA CYS A 157 11.71 -2.61 -2.04
C CYS A 157 11.85 -1.10 -2.20
N LYS A 158 12.80 -0.63 -3.02
CA LYS A 158 12.96 0.79 -3.34
C LYS A 158 11.76 1.33 -4.09
N PHE A 159 11.32 0.62 -5.14
CA PHE A 159 10.13 0.99 -5.90
C PHE A 159 8.92 1.08 -4.96
N PHE A 160 8.68 0.03 -4.17
CA PHE A 160 7.64 0.01 -3.13
C PHE A 160 7.73 1.21 -2.18
N TYR A 161 8.90 1.48 -1.62
CA TYR A 161 9.12 2.55 -0.65
C TYR A 161 8.78 3.92 -1.24
N GLN A 162 9.37 4.25 -2.39
CA GLN A 162 9.15 5.54 -3.05
C GLN A 162 7.72 5.67 -3.57
N TYR A 163 7.13 4.60 -4.09
CA TYR A 163 5.75 4.59 -4.57
C TYR A 163 4.76 4.77 -3.41
N SER A 164 4.93 4.05 -2.31
CA SER A 164 4.06 4.14 -1.13
C SER A 164 4.09 5.53 -0.50
N LEU A 165 5.29 6.10 -0.36
CA LEU A 165 5.48 7.43 0.24
C LEU A 165 4.97 8.54 -0.67
N ASN A 166 5.40 8.56 -1.94
CA ASN A 166 5.19 9.70 -2.82
C ASN A 166 3.88 9.59 -3.60
N TYR A 167 3.39 8.38 -3.88
CA TYR A 167 2.24 8.13 -4.74
C TYR A 167 0.97 7.76 -3.98
N LEU A 168 1.02 6.70 -3.19
CA LEU A 168 -0.12 6.31 -2.36
C LEU A 168 -0.30 7.22 -1.13
N ARG A 169 0.69 8.09 -0.85
CA ARG A 169 0.71 8.99 0.30
C ARG A 169 0.46 8.28 1.62
N LEU A 170 1.03 7.08 1.73
CA LEU A 170 0.95 6.29 2.94
C LEU A 170 1.84 6.94 4.00
N LYS A 171 1.41 6.84 5.25
CA LYS A 171 2.21 7.19 6.41
C LYS A 171 2.86 5.95 7.00
N THR A 172 2.05 4.92 7.21
CA THR A 172 2.47 3.70 7.91
C THR A 172 2.26 2.49 7.01
N VAL A 173 3.21 1.58 7.03
CA VAL A 173 3.08 0.27 6.39
C VAL A 173 3.26 -0.83 7.41
N VAL A 174 2.49 -1.90 7.27
CA VAL A 174 2.58 -3.11 8.09
C VAL A 174 2.90 -4.32 7.21
N ILE A 175 3.61 -5.30 7.76
CA ILE A 175 3.96 -6.56 7.09
C ILE A 175 3.83 -7.73 8.06
N ALA A 176 3.36 -8.87 7.57
CA ALA A 176 3.44 -10.14 8.28
C ALA A 176 4.55 -10.97 7.63
N VAL A 177 5.58 -11.33 8.41
CA VAL A 177 6.74 -12.05 7.89
C VAL A 177 7.01 -13.31 8.69
N ASN A 178 7.67 -14.28 8.06
CA ASN A 178 8.21 -15.43 8.77
C ASN A 178 9.21 -14.93 9.86
N PRO A 179 9.17 -15.47 11.10
CA PRO A 179 10.04 -15.04 12.20
C PRO A 179 11.53 -15.04 11.85
N THR A 180 11.99 -15.96 10.98
CA THR A 180 13.38 -16.04 10.54
C THR A 180 13.84 -14.81 9.75
N MET A 181 12.90 -14.05 9.18
CA MET A 181 13.15 -12.82 8.42
C MET A 181 12.93 -11.55 9.25
N ALA A 182 12.43 -11.62 10.48
CA ALA A 182 12.12 -10.43 11.27
C ALA A 182 13.36 -9.53 11.47
N ASP A 183 14.51 -10.11 11.79
CA ASP A 183 15.77 -9.38 11.96
C ASP A 183 16.25 -8.68 10.68
N PHE A 184 15.92 -9.24 9.52
CA PHE A 184 16.22 -8.61 8.24
C PHE A 184 15.44 -7.31 8.13
N TYR A 185 14.12 -7.35 8.33
CA TYR A 185 13.27 -6.16 8.21
C TYR A 185 13.56 -5.12 9.30
N GLU A 186 13.79 -5.53 10.55
CA GLU A 186 14.13 -4.61 11.63
C GLU A 186 15.55 -4.01 11.46
N GLY A 187 16.54 -4.90 11.31
CA GLY A 187 17.95 -4.56 11.35
C GLY A 187 18.46 -3.88 10.08
N ILE A 188 17.86 -4.19 8.93
CA ILE A 188 18.27 -3.64 7.64
C ILE A 188 17.31 -2.54 7.17
N LEU A 189 16.00 -2.82 7.20
CA LEU A 189 14.98 -1.95 6.61
C LEU A 189 14.28 -1.03 7.62
N GLY A 190 14.62 -1.09 8.91
CA GLY A 190 14.16 -0.13 9.93
C GLY A 190 12.72 -0.34 10.41
N PHE A 191 12.15 -1.52 10.16
CA PHE A 191 10.84 -1.88 10.70
C PHE A 191 10.90 -2.08 12.22
N ASN A 192 9.75 -1.93 12.87
CA ASN A 192 9.53 -2.17 14.28
C ASN A 192 8.55 -3.33 14.46
N VAL A 193 8.69 -4.09 15.53
CA VAL A 193 7.73 -5.15 15.88
C VAL A 193 6.42 -4.54 16.37
N ILE A 194 5.28 -5.05 15.91
CA ILE A 194 3.94 -4.61 16.35
C ILE A 194 3.69 -5.10 17.79
N GLN A 195 3.89 -6.40 18.04
CA GLN A 195 3.77 -7.04 19.35
C GLN A 195 4.84 -8.13 19.51
N ASN A 196 5.41 -8.30 20.71
CA ASN A 196 6.44 -9.31 20.99
C ASN A 196 5.94 -10.78 20.99
N LYS A 197 4.77 -11.06 20.39
CA LYS A 197 4.19 -12.39 20.31
C LYS A 197 4.32 -12.92 18.89
N VAL A 198 5.06 -14.03 18.73
CA VAL A 198 5.00 -14.85 17.51
C VAL A 198 3.66 -15.59 17.56
N VAL A 199 2.86 -15.44 16.51
CA VAL A 199 1.63 -16.23 16.39
C VAL A 199 1.97 -17.52 15.67
N SER A 200 1.59 -18.65 16.26
CA SER A 200 1.95 -19.98 15.79
C SER A 200 1.21 -20.39 14.51
N GLU A 201 0.01 -19.84 14.25
CA GLU A 201 -0.83 -20.17 13.09
C GLU A 201 -1.35 -18.90 12.42
N TYR A 202 -0.89 -18.63 11.18
CA TYR A 202 -1.43 -17.58 10.32
C TYR A 202 -2.20 -18.22 9.17
N ASP A 203 -3.53 -18.11 9.14
CA ASP A 203 -4.37 -18.69 8.08
C ASP A 203 -3.98 -18.19 6.69
N PHE A 204 -3.56 -16.92 6.59
CA PHE A 204 -3.09 -16.34 5.34
C PHE A 204 -1.75 -16.96 4.86
N ALA A 205 -1.03 -17.65 5.73
CA ALA A 205 0.18 -18.42 5.41
C ALA A 205 0.03 -19.91 5.77
N ASN A 206 -1.19 -20.46 5.73
CA ASN A 206 -1.45 -21.90 5.94
C ASN A 206 -0.86 -22.44 7.26
N GLY A 207 -1.08 -21.71 8.36
CA GLY A 207 -0.65 -22.13 9.70
C GLY A 207 0.84 -21.92 9.99
N ASN A 208 1.60 -21.27 9.09
CA ASN A 208 3.00 -20.93 9.37
C ASN A 208 3.10 -19.79 10.40
N PRO A 209 4.16 -19.75 11.24
CA PRO A 209 4.31 -18.70 12.22
C PRO A 209 4.58 -17.36 11.57
N ALA A 210 4.05 -16.29 12.16
CA ALA A 210 4.20 -14.93 11.66
C ALA A 210 4.60 -13.95 12.77
N VAL A 211 5.37 -12.93 12.39
CA VAL A 211 5.64 -11.74 13.20
C VAL A 211 5.12 -10.52 12.44
N GLY A 212 4.25 -9.75 13.09
CA GLY A 212 3.78 -8.46 12.58
C GLY A 212 4.82 -7.38 12.81
N LEU A 213 5.20 -6.68 11.73
CA LEU A 213 6.11 -5.55 11.77
C LEU A 213 5.46 -4.32 11.13
N TRP A 214 5.93 -3.12 11.50
CA TRP A 214 5.45 -1.86 10.96
C TRP A 214 6.57 -0.85 10.75
N ALA A 215 6.35 0.13 9.87
CA ALA A 215 7.25 1.25 9.66
C ALA A 215 6.48 2.53 9.33
N ASP A 216 6.91 3.66 9.89
CA ASP A 216 6.57 4.99 9.38
C ASP A 216 7.49 5.29 8.18
N LEU A 217 6.90 5.50 7.01
CA LEU A 217 7.64 5.66 5.76
C LEU A 217 8.54 6.91 5.77
N LYS A 218 8.15 8.00 6.43
CA LYS A 218 9.03 9.19 6.55
C LYS A 218 10.21 8.91 7.48
N MET A 219 9.97 8.15 8.55
CA MET A 219 11.02 7.78 9.50
C MET A 219 12.03 6.77 8.93
N LEU A 220 11.66 6.01 7.89
CA LEU A 220 12.62 5.14 7.19
C LEU A 220 13.79 5.93 6.58
N GLN A 221 13.54 7.12 6.01
CA GLN A 221 14.63 7.97 5.51
C GLN A 221 15.60 8.36 6.63
N VAL A 222 15.07 8.74 7.80
CA VAL A 222 15.89 9.06 8.99
C VAL A 222 16.70 7.85 9.43
N TYR A 223 16.06 6.67 9.47
CA TYR A 223 16.74 5.42 9.79
C TYR A 223 17.87 5.14 8.80
N PHE A 224 17.61 5.20 7.49
CA PHE A 224 18.61 4.95 6.47
C PHE A 224 19.77 5.93 6.55
N THR A 225 19.48 7.21 6.75
CA THR A 225 20.48 8.27 6.90
C THR A 225 21.42 7.92 8.07
N LYS A 226 20.85 7.68 9.25
CA LYS A 226 21.60 7.36 10.47
C LYS A 226 22.44 6.09 10.33
N LYS A 227 21.91 5.06 9.66
CA LYS A 227 22.56 3.73 9.59
C LYS A 227 23.52 3.55 8.43
N TYR A 228 23.36 4.28 7.33
CA TYR A 228 24.10 3.99 6.10
C TYR A 228 24.75 5.18 5.41
N ALA A 229 24.35 6.44 5.69
CA ALA A 229 24.86 7.59 4.94
C ALA A 229 26.38 7.80 5.07
N HIS A 230 26.97 7.34 6.18
CA HIS A 230 28.41 7.43 6.44
C HIS A 230 29.25 6.44 5.60
N HIS A 231 28.64 5.45 4.94
CA HIS A 231 29.37 4.52 4.09
C HIS A 231 29.81 5.19 2.78
N LYS A 232 31.13 5.29 2.56
CA LYS A 232 31.73 5.77 1.32
C LYS A 232 31.54 4.80 0.14
N ASP A 233 31.50 3.50 0.42
CA ASP A 233 31.18 2.46 -0.56
C ASP A 233 29.68 2.49 -0.87
N LYS A 234 29.32 2.90 -2.10
CA LYS A 234 27.92 3.02 -2.55
C LYS A 234 27.16 1.69 -2.45
N ASN A 235 27.82 0.55 -2.61
CA ASN A 235 27.20 -0.77 -2.53
C ASN A 235 26.84 -1.16 -1.09
N ARG A 236 27.31 -0.43 -0.08
CA ARG A 236 26.89 -0.59 1.33
C ARG A 236 26.02 0.55 1.83
N ASN A 237 25.83 1.59 1.00
CA ASN A 237 25.10 2.77 1.37
C ASN A 237 23.62 2.65 0.94
N MET A 238 22.80 2.04 1.80
CA MET A 238 21.37 1.91 1.53
C MET A 238 20.63 3.24 1.53
N TYR A 239 21.14 4.27 2.20
CA TYR A 239 20.58 5.62 2.12
C TYR A 239 20.69 6.17 0.69
N HIS A 240 21.89 6.13 0.11
CA HIS A 240 22.09 6.53 -1.29
C HIS A 240 21.19 5.71 -2.24
N PHE A 241 21.15 4.39 -2.06
CA PHE A 241 20.33 3.50 -2.89
C PHE A 241 18.83 3.81 -2.83
N PHE A 242 18.22 3.88 -1.64
CA PHE A 242 16.78 4.09 -1.48
C PHE A 242 16.37 5.55 -1.73
N CYS A 243 17.20 6.53 -1.33
CA CYS A 243 16.79 7.93 -1.25
C CYS A 243 17.44 8.87 -2.28
N ASN A 244 18.56 8.50 -2.92
CA ASN A 244 19.30 9.43 -3.79
C ASN A 244 19.61 8.90 -5.19
N HIS A 245 19.45 7.60 -5.43
CA HIS A 245 19.67 7.01 -6.74
C HIS A 245 18.34 6.73 -7.44
N ASP A 246 18.24 7.03 -8.73
CA ASP A 246 17.07 6.69 -9.54
C ASP A 246 17.45 5.65 -10.59
N PHE A 247 16.63 4.60 -10.71
CA PHE A 247 16.82 3.54 -11.67
C PHE A 247 15.96 3.77 -12.90
N ARG A 248 16.56 3.70 -14.10
CA ARG A 248 15.84 3.90 -15.36
C ARG A 248 14.74 2.88 -15.61
N PHE A 249 14.88 1.66 -15.08
CA PHE A 249 13.87 0.60 -15.22
C PHE A 249 12.66 0.78 -14.30
N ILE A 250 12.73 1.61 -13.26
CA ILE A 250 11.57 1.88 -12.39
C ILE A 250 10.72 2.98 -13.04
N LYS A 251 9.49 2.63 -13.43
CA LYS A 251 8.53 3.55 -14.05
C LYS A 251 7.43 3.89 -13.06
N TYR A 252 7.47 5.11 -12.55
CA TYR A 252 6.38 5.66 -11.75
C TYR A 252 5.23 6.15 -12.65
N PRO A 253 3.99 6.17 -12.14
CA PRO A 253 2.87 6.77 -12.86
C PRO A 253 3.09 8.24 -13.16
N ASP A 254 2.76 8.67 -14.37
CA ASP A 254 2.60 10.09 -14.67
C ASP A 254 1.19 10.52 -14.24
N ARG A 255 1.09 11.62 -13.49
CA ARG A 255 -0.20 12.12 -12.99
C ARG A 255 -0.20 13.64 -12.89
N SER A 256 -1.22 14.24 -13.49
CA SER A 256 -1.44 15.69 -13.43
C SER A 256 -2.07 16.13 -12.13
N TYR A 257 -2.74 15.21 -11.42
CA TYR A 257 -3.47 15.50 -10.20
C TYR A 257 -3.10 14.56 -9.04
N VAL A 258 -3.33 15.09 -7.84
CA VAL A 258 -3.21 14.46 -6.53
C VAL A 258 -4.16 13.27 -6.46
N LYS A 259 -3.66 12.07 -6.19
CA LYS A 259 -4.49 10.91 -5.83
C LYS A 259 -3.71 9.96 -4.92
N ALA A 260 -4.40 9.06 -4.24
CA ALA A 260 -3.81 8.12 -3.29
C ALA A 260 -4.14 6.65 -3.61
N ALA A 261 -4.58 6.37 -4.84
CA ALA A 261 -4.81 5.04 -5.38
C ALA A 261 -4.62 5.04 -6.91
N ASP A 262 -4.26 3.87 -7.44
CA ASP A 262 -4.11 3.60 -8.87
C ASP A 262 -4.92 2.33 -9.19
N PRO A 263 -6.25 2.45 -9.35
CA PRO A 263 -7.11 1.31 -9.62
C PRO A 263 -6.80 0.72 -11.00
N VAL A 264 -6.75 -0.60 -11.08
CA VAL A 264 -6.44 -1.35 -12.33
C VAL A 264 -7.60 -2.24 -12.75
N LEU A 265 -8.36 -2.77 -11.79
CA LEU A 265 -9.46 -3.68 -12.05
C LEU A 265 -10.67 -2.94 -12.62
N THR A 266 -11.17 -3.45 -13.74
CA THR A 266 -12.47 -3.11 -14.30
C THR A 266 -13.57 -4.01 -13.73
N SER A 267 -14.83 -3.69 -14.02
CA SER A 267 -15.98 -4.58 -13.75
C SER A 267 -15.83 -5.96 -14.41
N ALA A 268 -15.20 -6.03 -15.59
CA ALA A 268 -14.95 -7.29 -16.28
C ALA A 268 -13.85 -8.11 -15.58
N ASP A 269 -12.80 -7.46 -15.09
CA ASP A 269 -11.74 -8.12 -14.30
C ASP A 269 -12.29 -8.64 -12.97
N LEU A 270 -13.19 -7.88 -12.33
CA LEU A 270 -13.87 -8.29 -11.10
C LEU A 270 -14.64 -9.60 -11.32
N GLU A 271 -15.41 -9.69 -12.40
CA GLU A 271 -16.10 -10.93 -12.82
C GLU A 271 -15.11 -12.06 -13.10
N PHE A 272 -14.05 -11.78 -13.84
CA PHE A 272 -13.07 -12.77 -14.24
C PHE A 272 -12.38 -13.39 -13.03
N PHE A 273 -11.78 -12.59 -12.15
CA PHE A 273 -11.01 -13.10 -11.02
C PHE A 273 -11.90 -13.60 -9.88
N PHE A 274 -12.93 -12.85 -9.50
CA PHE A 274 -13.61 -13.05 -8.21
C PHE A 274 -14.95 -13.80 -8.30
N VAL A 275 -15.40 -14.13 -9.53
CA VAL A 275 -16.60 -14.95 -9.79
C VAL A 275 -16.28 -16.17 -10.64
N LYS A 276 -15.63 -15.99 -11.79
CA LYS A 276 -15.35 -17.10 -12.71
C LYS A 276 -14.19 -17.97 -12.25
N ASN A 277 -13.18 -17.36 -11.62
CA ASN A 277 -11.96 -18.03 -11.18
C ASN A 277 -11.83 -18.12 -9.64
N SER A 278 -12.88 -17.76 -8.90
CA SER A 278 -12.96 -18.02 -7.45
C SER A 278 -14.38 -17.82 -6.93
N ASN A 279 -14.64 -18.26 -5.71
CA ASN A 279 -15.93 -18.05 -5.01
C ASN A 279 -15.91 -16.85 -4.04
N ILE A 280 -14.87 -16.01 -4.13
CA ILE A 280 -14.56 -14.98 -3.12
C ILE A 280 -15.69 -13.97 -2.95
N LEU A 281 -16.38 -13.55 -4.02
CA LEU A 281 -17.48 -12.58 -3.88
C LEU A 281 -18.64 -13.12 -3.05
N ASN A 282 -18.91 -14.43 -3.09
CA ASN A 282 -19.98 -15.06 -2.32
C ASN A 282 -19.62 -15.24 -0.84
N GLU A 283 -18.34 -15.14 -0.51
CA GLU A 283 -17.81 -15.28 0.86
C GLU A 283 -17.66 -13.94 1.59
N LEU A 284 -17.97 -12.82 0.91
CA LEU A 284 -17.95 -11.50 1.52
C LEU A 284 -19.06 -11.37 2.57
N SER A 285 -18.73 -10.77 3.71
CA SER A 285 -19.76 -10.36 4.66
C SER A 285 -20.69 -9.30 4.06
N PRO A 286 -21.92 -9.12 4.57
CA PRO A 286 -22.84 -8.07 4.08
C PRO A 286 -22.23 -6.66 4.08
N LYS A 287 -21.34 -6.38 5.04
CA LYS A 287 -20.63 -5.09 5.14
C LYS A 287 -19.58 -4.93 4.04
N GLU A 288 -18.84 -6.00 3.74
CA GLU A 288 -17.83 -6.01 2.67
C GLU A 288 -18.48 -5.93 1.30
N LEU A 289 -19.56 -6.68 1.07
CA LEU A 289 -20.32 -6.64 -0.17
C LEU A 289 -20.85 -5.23 -0.43
N LYS A 290 -21.51 -4.62 0.56
CA LYS A 290 -22.00 -3.23 0.45
C LYS A 290 -20.88 -2.21 0.19
N ALA A 291 -19.70 -2.42 0.77
CA ALA A 291 -18.54 -1.57 0.50
C ALA A 291 -18.05 -1.76 -0.95
N LEU A 292 -17.99 -3.00 -1.44
CA LEU A 292 -17.58 -3.31 -2.80
C LEU A 292 -18.59 -2.79 -3.85
N GLU A 293 -19.90 -2.86 -3.56
CA GLU A 293 -20.97 -2.26 -4.37
C GLU A 293 -20.75 -0.76 -4.58
N SER A 294 -20.33 -0.05 -3.52
CA SER A 294 -20.03 1.39 -3.63
C SER A 294 -18.79 1.71 -4.45
N MET A 295 -17.91 0.72 -4.66
CA MET A 295 -16.67 0.84 -5.42
C MET A 295 -16.85 0.45 -6.89
N TYR A 296 -17.77 -0.48 -7.19
CA TYR A 296 -18.07 -0.97 -8.54
C TYR A 296 -19.57 -0.86 -8.89
N PRO A 297 -20.17 0.36 -8.84
CA PRO A 297 -21.60 0.52 -9.04
C PRO A 297 -22.08 -0.08 -10.37
N ASP A 298 -21.32 0.10 -11.45
CA ASP A 298 -21.68 -0.38 -12.79
C ASP A 298 -21.78 -1.92 -12.87
N TYR A 299 -20.92 -2.64 -12.14
CA TYR A 299 -20.95 -4.10 -12.11
C TYR A 299 -22.21 -4.62 -11.39
N PHE A 300 -22.50 -4.06 -10.22
CA PHE A 300 -23.63 -4.52 -9.41
C PHE A 300 -24.98 -4.04 -9.95
N ASP A 301 -25.03 -2.85 -10.57
CA ASP A 301 -26.24 -2.33 -11.22
C ASP A 301 -26.68 -3.20 -12.41
N GLN A 302 -25.73 -3.77 -13.17
CA GLN A 302 -26.04 -4.68 -14.28
C GLN A 302 -26.55 -6.04 -13.80
N LYS A 303 -26.07 -6.53 -12.65
CA LYS A 303 -26.45 -7.85 -12.11
C LYS A 303 -27.70 -7.83 -11.24
N ALA A 304 -27.97 -6.71 -10.57
CA ALA A 304 -29.17 -6.56 -9.77
C ALA A 304 -30.37 -6.20 -10.66
N ASN A 305 -31.22 -7.18 -10.98
CA ASN A 305 -32.61 -6.93 -11.39
C ASN A 305 -33.47 -6.34 -10.24
N VAL A 306 -32.83 -5.78 -9.20
CA VAL A 306 -33.41 -5.40 -7.92
C VAL A 306 -32.97 -3.97 -7.63
N LYS A 307 -33.95 -3.06 -7.57
CA LYS A 307 -33.80 -1.74 -6.96
C LYS A 307 -33.53 -1.94 -5.47
N HIS A 308 -32.28 -2.20 -5.08
CA HIS A 308 -31.90 -2.01 -3.69
C HIS A 308 -32.25 -0.57 -3.31
N GLU A 309 -32.91 -0.37 -2.18
CA GLU A 309 -33.15 0.97 -1.61
C GLU A 309 -31.79 1.64 -1.43
N ARG A 310 -31.40 2.43 -2.44
CA ARG A 310 -30.12 3.11 -2.51
C ARG A 310 -30.08 4.15 -1.40
N ASN A 311 -29.47 3.79 -0.27
CA ASN A 311 -29.14 4.76 0.75
C ASN A 311 -28.06 5.72 0.21
N ASN A 312 -28.51 6.88 -0.30
CA ASN A 312 -27.85 8.19 -0.45
C ASN A 312 -26.45 8.34 -1.10
N ARG A 313 -25.73 7.29 -1.51
CA ARG A 313 -24.41 7.42 -2.16
C ARG A 313 -24.45 6.96 -3.62
N GLN A 314 -24.66 7.90 -4.53
CA GLN A 314 -24.77 7.64 -5.97
C GLN A 314 -23.49 7.96 -6.77
N ARG A 315 -22.48 8.57 -6.14
CA ARG A 315 -21.26 9.01 -6.82
C ARG A 315 -20.03 8.29 -6.28
N PRO A 316 -19.08 7.89 -7.15
CA PRO A 316 -17.83 7.27 -6.72
C PRO A 316 -17.05 8.24 -5.82
N ARG A 317 -16.38 7.67 -4.82
CA ARG A 317 -15.46 8.42 -3.94
C ARG A 317 -14.04 7.93 -4.18
N PHE A 318 -13.12 8.88 -4.25
CA PHE A 318 -11.73 8.64 -4.61
C PHE A 318 -10.84 8.95 -3.43
N LEU A 319 -9.88 8.05 -3.15
CA LEU A 319 -8.84 8.30 -2.15
C LEU A 319 -7.83 9.29 -2.71
N VAL A 320 -7.60 10.40 -2.01
CA VAL A 320 -6.79 11.52 -2.53
C VAL A 320 -5.65 11.95 -1.62
N GLU A 321 -5.87 11.94 -0.30
CA GLU A 321 -4.91 12.47 0.70
C GLU A 321 -4.37 13.86 0.32
N ALA A 322 -5.28 14.75 -0.08
CA ALA A 322 -4.94 16.08 -0.56
C ALA A 322 -4.74 17.05 0.61
N GLU A 323 -3.70 17.87 0.53
CA GLU A 323 -3.54 19.00 1.44
C GLU A 323 -4.57 20.08 1.09
N SER A 324 -5.17 20.68 2.12
CA SER A 324 -6.19 21.70 1.98
C SER A 324 -6.05 22.73 3.09
N PHE A 325 -6.63 23.91 2.86
CA PHE A 325 -6.68 24.99 3.84
C PHE A 325 -8.09 25.53 3.95
N THR A 326 -8.50 25.96 5.14
CA THR A 326 -9.70 26.78 5.30
C THR A 326 -9.46 28.19 4.76
N ASN A 327 -10.50 28.85 4.26
CA ASN A 327 -10.42 30.22 3.74
C ASN A 327 -10.90 31.28 4.77
N ASP A 328 -10.99 30.92 6.06
CA ASP A 328 -11.17 31.89 7.14
C ASP A 328 -9.83 32.52 7.55
N SER A 329 -9.88 33.48 8.47
CA SER A 329 -8.71 34.28 8.92
C SER A 329 -7.52 33.43 9.34
N ASP A 330 -7.78 32.24 9.86
CA ASP A 330 -6.78 31.39 10.50
C ASP A 330 -6.08 30.45 9.51
N ARG A 331 -6.66 30.27 8.30
CA ARG A 331 -6.12 29.47 7.18
C ARG A 331 -5.58 28.10 7.61
N ASN A 332 -6.40 27.36 8.33
CA ASN A 332 -6.03 26.12 9.00
C ASN A 332 -5.77 24.99 8.03
N LYS A 333 -4.73 24.19 8.30
CA LYS A 333 -4.40 23.02 7.49
C LYS A 333 -5.41 21.90 7.75
N VAL A 334 -5.89 21.32 6.66
CA VAL A 334 -6.87 20.23 6.62
C VAL A 334 -6.38 19.18 5.63
N ARG A 335 -6.59 17.89 5.93
CA ARG A 335 -6.28 16.80 4.99
C ARG A 335 -7.58 16.25 4.42
N ILE A 336 -7.77 16.34 3.11
CA ILE A 336 -8.88 15.67 2.43
C ILE A 336 -8.48 14.21 2.21
N ILE A 337 -9.17 13.28 2.89
CA ILE A 337 -8.88 11.85 2.79
C ILE A 337 -9.47 11.28 1.50
N ASP A 338 -10.75 11.58 1.28
CA ASP A 338 -11.44 11.20 0.04
C ASP A 338 -12.33 12.34 -0.49
N ALA A 339 -12.55 12.29 -1.80
CA ALA A 339 -13.30 13.28 -2.55
C ALA A 339 -14.30 12.61 -3.49
N SER A 340 -15.38 13.34 -3.78
CA SER A 340 -16.37 13.01 -4.81
C SER A 340 -16.88 14.32 -5.41
N GLU A 341 -17.69 14.22 -6.47
CA GLU A 341 -18.33 15.39 -7.08
C GLU A 341 -19.08 16.25 -6.05
N THR A 342 -19.78 15.62 -5.10
CA THR A 342 -20.74 16.27 -4.20
C THR A 342 -20.30 16.30 -2.74
N GLY A 343 -19.15 15.74 -2.39
CA GLY A 343 -18.72 15.69 -0.99
C GLY A 343 -17.26 15.34 -0.79
N VAL A 344 -16.74 15.72 0.37
CA VAL A 344 -15.38 15.37 0.84
C VAL A 344 -15.44 14.80 2.24
N ARG A 345 -14.50 13.91 2.55
CA ARG A 345 -14.20 13.49 3.92
C ARG A 345 -12.83 14.04 4.28
N MET A 346 -12.76 14.76 5.39
CA MET A 346 -11.54 15.45 5.78
C MET A 346 -11.16 15.19 7.24
N GLN A 347 -9.86 15.15 7.48
CA GLN A 347 -9.25 15.11 8.80
C GLN A 347 -8.88 16.54 9.19
N VAL A 348 -9.25 16.94 10.40
CA VAL A 348 -9.01 18.28 10.93
C VAL A 348 -8.18 18.17 12.20
N GLU A 349 -7.28 19.13 12.44
CA GLU A 349 -6.51 19.15 13.68
C GLU A 349 -7.39 19.49 14.89
N SER A 350 -7.10 18.85 16.04
CA SER A 350 -7.88 18.96 17.28
C SER A 350 -8.28 20.38 17.69
N LEU A 351 -7.39 21.36 17.52
CA LEU A 351 -7.63 22.76 17.92
C LEU A 351 -8.73 23.43 17.07
N HIS A 352 -8.96 22.94 15.84
CA HIS A 352 -9.95 23.47 14.91
C HIS A 352 -11.27 22.70 14.92
N PHE A 353 -11.27 21.46 15.45
CA PHE A 353 -12.46 20.61 15.46
C PHE A 353 -13.60 21.21 16.31
N SER A 354 -13.27 21.84 17.45
CA SER A 354 -14.24 22.49 18.33
C SER A 354 -15.01 23.62 17.63
N GLN A 355 -14.35 24.35 16.73
CA GLN A 355 -14.97 25.42 15.92
C GLN A 355 -15.90 24.86 14.84
N LEU A 356 -15.66 23.65 14.33
CA LEU A 356 -16.54 23.03 13.34
C LEU A 356 -17.81 22.47 13.97
N LYS A 357 -17.77 22.10 15.26
CA LYS A 357 -18.95 21.66 16.01
C LYS A 357 -19.99 22.77 16.16
N THR A 358 -19.57 23.99 16.50
CA THR A 358 -20.48 25.15 16.54
C THR A 358 -21.08 25.48 15.17
N ARG A 359 -20.34 25.16 14.09
CA ARG A 359 -20.82 25.30 12.71
C ARG A 359 -21.75 24.17 12.25
N GLN A 360 -21.83 23.02 12.92
CA GLN A 360 -22.75 21.95 12.53
C GLN A 360 -24.22 22.34 12.82
N ASP A 361 -24.45 23.08 13.90
CA ASP A 361 -25.78 23.55 14.30
C ASP A 361 -26.23 24.80 13.53
N SER A 362 -25.38 25.34 12.66
CA SER A 362 -25.68 26.47 11.78
C SER A 362 -25.49 26.10 10.31
N ILE A 363 -26.27 26.69 9.39
CA ILE A 363 -26.12 26.47 7.95
C ILE A 363 -24.94 27.31 7.43
N GLN A 364 -23.77 27.21 8.06
CA GLN A 364 -22.59 27.97 7.69
C GLN A 364 -21.77 27.22 6.63
N LEU A 365 -21.43 27.92 5.55
CA LEU A 365 -20.55 27.39 4.52
C LEU A 365 -19.09 27.38 4.99
N ILE A 366 -18.46 26.21 4.93
CA ILE A 366 -17.02 26.06 5.07
C ILE A 366 -16.39 26.18 3.69
N ASN A 367 -15.50 27.16 3.54
CA ASN A 367 -14.76 27.41 2.32
C ASN A 367 -13.37 26.77 2.42
N LEU A 368 -13.01 25.96 1.45
CA LEU A 368 -11.74 25.25 1.39
C LEU A 368 -10.99 25.59 0.10
N THR A 369 -9.67 25.67 0.20
CA THR A 369 -8.73 25.66 -0.92
C THR A 369 -7.94 24.36 -0.89
N VAL A 370 -8.23 23.45 -1.82
CA VAL A 370 -7.64 22.11 -1.91
C VAL A 370 -6.49 22.13 -2.92
N LYS A 371 -5.30 21.66 -2.52
CA LYS A 371 -4.17 21.45 -3.44
C LYS A 371 -4.45 20.21 -4.28
N VAL A 372 -4.80 20.40 -5.56
CA VAL A 372 -5.19 19.33 -6.48
C VAL A 372 -4.04 18.88 -7.39
N SER A 373 -2.98 19.68 -7.53
CA SER A 373 -1.72 19.29 -8.16
C SER A 373 -0.55 20.05 -7.53
N GLU A 374 0.67 19.88 -8.01
CA GLU A 374 1.83 20.63 -7.48
C GLU A 374 1.68 22.15 -7.63
N SER A 375 1.01 22.60 -8.70
CA SER A 375 0.88 24.02 -9.06
C SER A 375 -0.56 24.52 -9.09
N SER A 376 -1.56 23.67 -8.82
CA SER A 376 -2.99 24.02 -8.94
C SER A 376 -3.79 23.77 -7.68
N TYR A 377 -4.74 24.66 -7.44
CA TYR A 377 -5.66 24.61 -6.31
C TYR A 377 -7.11 24.71 -6.79
N ALA A 378 -7.99 23.99 -6.11
CA ALA A 378 -9.43 24.05 -6.33
C ALA A 378 -10.13 24.67 -5.11
N LYS A 379 -11.16 25.46 -5.37
CA LYS A 379 -11.99 26.07 -4.33
C LYS A 379 -13.34 25.36 -4.24
N ILE A 380 -13.69 24.95 -3.02
CA ILE A 380 -14.99 24.37 -2.71
C ILE A 380 -15.62 25.04 -1.49
N SER A 381 -16.95 25.11 -1.49
CA SER A 381 -17.74 25.54 -0.33
C SER A 381 -18.74 24.45 0.01
N GLY A 382 -18.76 23.99 1.25
CA GLY A 382 -19.64 22.92 1.71
C GLY A 382 -20.24 23.15 3.08
N VAL A 383 -21.24 22.35 3.42
CA VAL A 383 -21.89 22.33 4.73
C VAL A 383 -21.51 21.02 5.44
N VAL A 384 -21.26 21.09 6.74
CA VAL A 384 -21.01 19.91 7.58
C VAL A 384 -22.25 19.02 7.55
N CYS A 385 -22.09 17.75 7.16
CA CYS A 385 -23.17 16.77 7.21
C CYS A 385 -22.99 15.74 8.33
N TRP A 386 -21.77 15.50 8.80
CA TRP A 386 -21.49 14.68 9.97
C TRP A 386 -20.09 15.01 10.54
N LEU A 387 -19.91 14.72 11.83
CA LEU A 387 -18.67 14.83 12.58
C LEU A 387 -18.39 13.51 13.32
N ASP A 388 -17.12 13.10 13.37
CA ASP A 388 -16.65 12.02 14.24
C ASP A 388 -15.53 12.60 15.12
N GLU A 389 -15.88 12.94 16.35
CA GLU A 389 -14.98 13.52 17.35
C GLU A 389 -13.83 12.58 17.72
N SER A 390 -14.11 11.27 17.79
CA SER A 390 -13.13 10.28 18.21
C SER A 390 -11.96 10.16 17.22
N LYS A 391 -12.25 10.41 15.94
CA LYS A 391 -11.26 10.35 14.85
C LYS A 391 -10.91 11.72 14.29
N GLN A 392 -11.53 12.79 14.80
CA GLN A 392 -11.41 14.15 14.26
C GLN A 392 -11.71 14.23 12.75
N LEU A 393 -12.73 13.47 12.31
CA LEU A 393 -13.17 13.43 10.92
C LEU A 393 -14.41 14.29 10.70
N VAL A 394 -14.47 14.90 9.53
CA VAL A 394 -15.60 15.75 9.10
C VAL A 394 -16.04 15.37 7.69
N GLY A 395 -17.34 15.17 7.53
CA GLY A 395 -17.98 15.05 6.24
C GLY A 395 -18.55 16.38 5.79
N LEU A 396 -18.18 16.84 4.60
CA LEU A 396 -18.80 18.00 3.96
C LEU A 396 -19.61 17.59 2.74
N THR A 397 -20.80 18.17 2.62
CA THR A 397 -21.57 18.19 1.37
C THR A 397 -21.23 19.46 0.61
N ILE A 398 -20.67 19.33 -0.59
CA ILE A 398 -20.28 20.46 -1.44
C ILE A 398 -21.54 21.14 -1.97
N LYS A 399 -21.62 22.46 -1.81
CA LYS A 399 -22.67 23.32 -2.34
C LYS A 399 -22.19 24.17 -3.52
N LYS A 400 -20.90 24.53 -3.53
CA LYS A 400 -20.26 25.27 -4.61
C LYS A 400 -18.87 24.70 -4.87
N SER A 401 -18.50 24.60 -6.14
CA SER A 401 -17.18 24.19 -6.58
C SER A 401 -16.78 24.97 -7.83
N ASP A 402 -15.50 25.28 -7.94
CA ASP A 402 -14.94 25.93 -9.11
C ASP A 402 -14.65 24.95 -10.26
N GLN A 403 -14.15 25.49 -11.38
CA GLN A 403 -13.79 24.69 -12.55
C GLN A 403 -12.64 23.71 -12.24
N GLN A 404 -11.68 24.10 -11.41
CA GLN A 404 -10.53 23.25 -11.07
C GLN A 404 -10.96 22.00 -10.30
N TRP A 405 -11.94 22.13 -9.40
CA TRP A 405 -12.54 20.97 -8.74
C TRP A 405 -13.19 20.01 -9.73
N ARG A 406 -13.94 20.53 -10.70
CA ARG A 406 -14.63 19.68 -11.70
C ARG A 406 -13.64 18.94 -12.59
N LEU A 407 -12.59 19.63 -13.06
CA LEU A 407 -11.51 19.00 -13.83
C LEU A 407 -10.82 17.90 -13.02
N TYR A 408 -10.57 18.17 -11.73
CA TYR A 408 -9.97 17.21 -10.83
C TYR A 408 -10.84 15.95 -10.63
N ILE A 409 -12.14 16.12 -10.36
CA ILE A 409 -13.07 14.98 -10.23
C ILE A 409 -13.20 14.20 -11.55
N ASN A 410 -13.23 14.88 -12.70
CA ASN A 410 -13.26 14.22 -14.01
C ASN A 410 -12.01 13.37 -14.25
N TYR A 411 -10.83 13.89 -13.89
CA TYR A 411 -9.57 13.14 -13.94
C TYR A 411 -9.65 11.87 -13.08
N LEU A 412 -10.10 11.98 -11.82
CA LEU A 412 -10.23 10.83 -10.92
C LEU A 412 -11.26 9.81 -11.42
N THR A 413 -12.35 10.28 -12.01
CA THR A 413 -13.40 9.42 -12.57
C THR A 413 -12.91 8.68 -13.80
N ALA A 414 -12.10 9.32 -14.64
CA ALA A 414 -11.48 8.67 -15.78
C ALA A 414 -10.69 7.44 -15.35
N ASP A 415 -9.91 7.52 -14.26
CA ASP A 415 -9.09 6.43 -13.71
C ASP A 415 -9.90 5.18 -13.31
N LEU A 416 -11.11 5.34 -12.74
CA LEU A 416 -12.00 4.20 -12.42
C LEU A 416 -12.66 3.60 -13.68
N ASN A 417 -12.81 4.39 -14.73
CA ASN A 417 -13.45 4.01 -15.99
C ASN A 417 -12.45 3.65 -17.10
N LEU A 418 -11.17 3.44 -16.77
CA LEU A 418 -10.17 2.91 -17.71
C LEU A 418 -10.38 1.38 -17.79
N LYS A 419 -11.06 0.80 -18.79
CA LYS A 419 -11.21 1.18 -20.19
C LYS A 419 -12.63 0.81 -20.67
N VAL A 420 -13.41 1.78 -21.15
CA VAL A 420 -14.34 1.50 -22.25
C VAL A 420 -13.57 1.79 -23.54
N SER A 421 -12.80 0.80 -23.98
CA SER A 421 -12.24 0.72 -25.33
C SER A 421 -12.08 -0.73 -25.72
#